data_AF-A0A942C3F4-F1
#
_entry.id   AF-A0A942C3F4-F1
#
_cell.length_a   1.000
_cell.length_b   1.000
_cell.length_c   1.000
_cell.angle_alpha   90.00
_cell.angle_beta   90.00
_cell.angle_gamma   90.00
#
_symmetry.space_group_name_H-M   'P 1'
#
loop_
_entity.id
_entity.type
_entity.pdbx_description
1 polymer ?
#
loop_
_entity_poly.entity_id
_entity_poly.type
_entity_poly.pdbx_seq_one_letter_code
_entity_poly.pdbx_strand_id
1 'polypeptide(L)'
;MSATITLPPEVEQKLAHKAAAKGMGIEQFAVDVLRRVAEMTTVNELFAEGLNGSSTNDSPHPNQRWLQLHREGYRGQWVVLDEGNLISHGDDGEAVIKTARARGVTEPFLAFIPTEDLPFAGF
;
A
#
# COMPACT_ATOMS: atom_id res chain seq x y z
N MET A 1 18.86 22.07 -21.42
CA MET A 1 20.13 21.86 -20.70
C MET A 1 20.46 20.38 -20.80
N SER A 2 21.67 19.99 -21.18
CA SER A 2 22.10 18.58 -21.17
C SER A 2 22.68 18.22 -19.79
N ALA A 3 22.28 17.09 -19.23
CA ALA A 3 22.83 16.55 -18.00
C ALA A 3 23.48 15.19 -18.32
N THR A 4 24.75 15.02 -17.96
CA THR A 4 25.47 13.76 -18.13
C THR A 4 25.44 13.00 -16.82
N ILE A 5 24.88 11.80 -16.83
CA ILE A 5 24.85 10.89 -15.67
C ILE A 5 25.71 9.66 -15.96
N THR A 6 26.57 9.29 -15.02
CA THR A 6 27.39 8.07 -15.13
C THR A 6 26.61 6.91 -14.51
N LEU A 7 26.22 5.94 -15.33
CA LEU A 7 25.54 4.73 -14.87
C LEU A 7 26.56 3.61 -14.61
N PRO A 8 26.40 2.81 -13.54
CA PRO A 8 27.20 1.61 -13.37
C PRO A 8 26.91 0.59 -14.49
N PRO A 9 27.89 -0.25 -14.88
CA PRO A 9 27.79 -1.11 -16.06
C PRO A 9 26.62 -2.11 -16.01
N GLU A 10 26.23 -2.55 -14.82
CA GLU A 10 25.08 -3.43 -14.62
C GLU A 10 23.74 -2.77 -14.96
N VAL A 11 23.61 -1.46 -14.68
CA VAL A 11 22.40 -0.69 -14.95
C VAL A 11 22.31 -0.39 -16.44
N GLU A 12 23.44 -0.08 -17.08
CA GLU A 12 23.51 0.11 -18.54
C GLU A 12 23.07 -1.16 -19.30
N GLN A 13 23.58 -2.34 -18.90
CA GLN A 13 23.20 -3.61 -19.54
C GLN A 13 21.70 -3.93 -19.37
N LYS A 14 21.15 -3.69 -18.17
CA LYS A 14 19.71 -3.87 -17.92
C LYS A 14 18.86 -2.91 -18.73
N LEU A 15 19.31 -1.66 -18.86
CA LEU A 15 18.65 -0.64 -19.68
C LEU A 15 18.70 -1.03 -21.17
N ALA A 16 19.85 -1.49 -21.64
CA ALA A 16 20.05 -1.98 -23.01
C ALA A 16 19.14 -3.17 -23.34
N HIS A 17 19.06 -4.14 -22.44
CA HIS A 17 18.19 -5.30 -22.62
C HIS A 17 16.71 -4.90 -22.69
N LYS A 18 16.26 -4.01 -21.80
CA LYS A 18 14.88 -3.51 -21.80
C LYS A 18 14.57 -2.64 -23.02
N ALA A 19 15.53 -1.85 -23.49
CA ALA A 19 15.39 -1.05 -24.70
C ALA A 19 15.26 -1.95 -25.94
N ALA A 20 16.11 -2.97 -26.06
CA ALA A 20 16.06 -3.97 -27.14
C ALA A 20 14.72 -4.74 -27.16
N ALA A 21 14.21 -5.13 -25.99
CA ALA A 21 12.90 -5.79 -25.88
C ALA A 21 11.73 -4.90 -26.36
N LYS A 22 11.89 -3.58 -26.27
CA LYS A 22 10.93 -2.60 -26.78
C LYS A 22 11.25 -2.09 -28.19
N GLY A 23 12.29 -2.60 -28.84
CA GLY A 23 12.75 -2.14 -30.15
C GLY A 23 13.23 -0.69 -30.18
N MET A 24 13.62 -0.14 -29.01
CA MET A 24 14.06 1.24 -28.86
C MET A 24 15.56 1.33 -28.61
N GLY A 25 16.18 2.45 -28.99
CA GLY A 25 17.55 2.78 -28.59
C GLY A 25 17.65 3.08 -27.10
N ILE A 26 18.82 2.81 -26.50
CA ILE A 26 19.07 2.96 -25.06
C ILE A 26 18.77 4.37 -24.57
N GLU A 27 19.22 5.38 -25.31
CA GLU A 27 19.00 6.80 -24.97
C GLU A 27 17.51 7.17 -25.01
N GLN A 28 16.77 6.71 -26.03
CA GLN A 28 15.34 6.97 -26.13
C GLN A 28 14.57 6.31 -24.99
N PHE A 29 14.96 5.08 -24.63
CA PHE A 29 14.39 4.39 -23.49
C PHE A 29 14.75 5.09 -22.16
N ALA A 30 15.96 5.61 -22.02
CA ALA A 30 16.38 6.38 -20.84
C ALA A 30 15.54 7.66 -20.68
N VAL A 31 15.37 8.42 -21.76
CA VAL A 31 14.56 9.65 -21.76
C VAL A 31 13.10 9.35 -21.49
N ASP A 32 12.54 8.29 -22.08
CA ASP A 32 11.16 7.87 -21.84
C ASP A 32 10.93 7.47 -20.37
N VAL A 33 11.83 6.68 -19.80
CA VAL A 33 11.77 6.27 -18.39
C VAL A 33 11.93 7.47 -17.46
N LEU A 34 12.91 8.34 -17.69
CA LEU A 34 13.14 9.53 -16.85
C LEU A 34 11.99 10.53 -16.96
N ARG A 35 11.44 10.73 -18.16
CA ARG A 35 10.24 11.55 -18.36
C ARG A 35 9.08 10.96 -17.59
N ARG A 36 8.83 9.66 -17.72
CA ARG A 36 7.76 8.98 -17.01
C ARG A 36 7.93 9.10 -15.50
N VAL A 37 9.15 8.97 -14.98
CA VAL A 37 9.44 9.17 -13.53
C VAL A 37 9.31 10.63 -13.11
N ALA A 38 9.59 11.59 -14.00
CA ALA A 38 9.41 13.02 -13.72
C ALA A 38 7.94 13.47 -13.83
N GLU A 39 7.15 12.83 -14.68
CA GLU A 39 5.70 13.02 -14.83
C GLU A 39 4.90 12.20 -13.81
N MET A 40 5.48 11.13 -13.28
CA MET A 40 5.01 10.46 -12.09
C MET A 40 5.43 11.30 -10.89
N THR A 41 4.54 12.15 -10.37
CA THR A 41 4.63 12.47 -8.95
C THR A 41 4.72 11.13 -8.22
N THR A 42 5.83 10.96 -7.50
CA THR A 42 6.38 9.71 -6.95
C THR A 42 5.37 8.58 -6.78
N VAL A 43 5.75 7.35 -7.12
CA VAL A 43 4.95 6.11 -6.98
C VAL A 43 4.24 5.95 -5.61
N ASN A 44 4.68 6.65 -4.57
CA ASN A 44 3.92 6.84 -3.32
C ASN A 44 2.50 7.43 -3.52
N GLU A 45 2.28 8.27 -4.52
CA GLU A 45 0.98 8.86 -4.91
C GLU A 45 0.19 7.97 -5.88
N LEU A 46 0.83 7.10 -6.67
CA LEU A 46 0.12 6.18 -7.58
C LEU A 46 -0.54 4.99 -6.87
N PHE A 47 -0.05 4.60 -5.68
CA PHE A 47 -0.82 3.68 -4.82
C PHE A 47 -2.08 4.35 -4.23
N ALA A 48 -2.24 5.68 -4.34
CA ALA A 48 -3.47 6.39 -3.99
C ALA A 48 -4.48 6.46 -5.16
N GLU A 49 -4.08 6.21 -6.40
CA GLU A 49 -4.93 6.35 -7.60
C GLU A 49 -5.88 5.15 -7.86
N GLY A 50 -5.94 4.17 -6.96
CA GLY A 50 -7.04 3.20 -6.91
C GLY A 50 -8.27 3.70 -6.15
N LEU A 51 -8.14 4.82 -5.41
CA LEU A 51 -9.16 5.36 -4.51
C LEU A 51 -9.41 6.84 -4.79
N ASN A 52 -9.54 7.23 -6.07
CA ASN A 52 -10.03 8.57 -6.41
C ASN A 52 -11.55 8.63 -6.22
N GLY A 53 -11.93 8.65 -4.95
CA GLY A 53 -13.27 8.87 -4.44
C GLY A 53 -13.18 9.44 -3.02
N SER A 54 -12.87 10.75 -2.95
CA SER A 54 -13.04 11.63 -1.79
C SER A 54 -11.83 11.87 -0.88
N SER A 55 -11.26 13.06 -1.08
CA SER A 55 -10.92 14.01 -0.04
C SER A 55 -9.71 13.72 0.85
N THR A 56 -8.68 14.53 0.62
CA THR A 56 -7.92 15.19 1.68
C THR A 56 -8.85 15.68 2.79
N ASN A 57 -9.01 14.86 3.81
CA ASN A 57 -9.27 15.32 5.15
C ASN A 57 -8.18 14.66 5.97
N ASP A 58 -7.43 15.44 6.73
CA ASP A 58 -6.39 15.02 7.67
C ASP A 58 -7.02 14.29 8.87
N SER A 59 -7.99 13.43 8.59
CA SER A 59 -8.80 12.67 9.53
C SER A 59 -8.31 11.24 9.46
N PRO A 60 -7.85 10.65 10.58
CA PRO A 60 -7.46 9.25 10.60
C PRO A 60 -8.60 8.40 10.04
N HIS A 61 -8.27 7.42 9.19
CA HIS A 61 -9.26 6.52 8.60
C HIS A 61 -10.19 6.02 9.72
N PRO A 62 -11.51 5.94 9.54
CA PRO A 62 -12.44 5.60 10.63
C PRO A 62 -12.05 4.30 11.37
N ASN A 63 -11.50 3.31 10.65
CA ASN A 63 -10.91 2.09 11.22
C ASN A 63 -9.70 2.37 12.13
N GLN A 64 -8.78 3.25 11.73
CA GLN A 64 -7.64 3.66 12.57
C GLN A 64 -8.08 4.42 13.82
N ARG A 65 -9.09 5.30 13.70
CA ARG A 65 -9.66 6.01 14.83
C ARG A 65 -10.30 5.04 15.83
N TRP A 66 -11.05 4.06 15.33
CA TRP A 66 -11.61 2.99 16.16
C TRP A 66 -10.50 2.21 16.89
N LEU A 67 -9.44 1.82 16.16
CA LEU A 67 -8.30 1.12 16.75
C LEU A 67 -7.66 1.94 17.87
N GLN A 68 -7.43 3.25 17.68
CA GLN A 68 -6.85 4.09 18.73
C GLN A 68 -7.71 4.17 20.00
N LEU A 69 -9.04 4.19 19.84
CA LEU A 69 -9.98 4.34 20.96
C LEU A 69 -10.33 3.01 21.64
N HIS A 70 -10.32 1.90 20.91
CA HIS A 70 -10.89 0.63 21.38
C HIS A 70 -9.93 -0.55 21.38
N ARG A 71 -8.74 -0.46 20.75
CA ARG A 71 -7.79 -1.60 20.65
C ARG A 71 -7.44 -2.22 22.01
N GLU A 72 -7.38 -1.42 23.07
CA GLU A 72 -6.96 -1.91 24.38
C GLU A 72 -7.84 -3.03 24.94
N GLY A 73 -9.13 -3.04 24.63
CA GLY A 73 -10.06 -4.08 25.06
C GLY A 73 -9.98 -5.38 24.26
N TYR A 74 -9.30 -5.37 23.11
CA TYR A 74 -9.23 -6.49 22.17
C TYR A 74 -7.80 -7.02 21.98
N ARG A 75 -6.91 -6.76 22.93
CA ARG A 75 -5.52 -7.27 22.90
C ARG A 75 -5.50 -8.79 22.73
N GLY A 76 -4.64 -9.26 21.82
CA GLY A 76 -4.52 -10.68 21.46
C GLY A 76 -5.63 -11.21 20.55
N GLN A 77 -6.53 -10.34 20.07
CA GLN A 77 -7.64 -10.73 19.21
C GLN A 77 -7.51 -10.09 17.83
N TRP A 78 -8.01 -10.80 16.83
CA TRP A 78 -8.34 -10.30 15.51
C TRP A 78 -9.63 -9.52 15.57
N VAL A 79 -9.62 -8.33 14.98
CA VAL A 79 -10.81 -7.49 14.81
C VAL A 79 -11.04 -7.27 13.33
N VAL A 80 -12.29 -7.39 12.89
CA VAL A 80 -12.71 -6.97 11.56
C VAL A 80 -13.55 -5.73 11.70
N LEU A 81 -13.10 -4.69 11.00
CA LEU A 81 -13.74 -3.39 10.94
C LEU A 81 -14.30 -3.15 9.55
N ASP A 82 -15.41 -2.42 9.49
CA ASP A 82 -16.01 -1.92 8.25
C ASP A 82 -16.45 -0.48 8.50
N GLU A 83 -15.88 0.46 7.74
CA GLU A 83 -16.14 1.90 7.86
C GLU A 83 -16.09 2.48 9.30
N GLY A 84 -15.25 1.92 10.18
CA GLY A 84 -15.10 2.33 11.59
C GLY A 84 -15.97 1.57 12.59
N ASN A 85 -16.73 0.57 12.15
CA ASN A 85 -17.56 -0.27 13.00
C ASN A 85 -16.95 -1.64 13.19
N LEU A 86 -16.93 -2.14 14.42
CA LEU A 86 -16.52 -3.51 14.72
C LEU A 86 -17.60 -4.48 14.24
N ILE A 87 -17.26 -5.26 13.21
CA ILE A 87 -18.15 -6.28 12.66
C ILE A 87 -18.00 -7.58 13.44
N SER A 88 -16.76 -7.98 13.73
CA SER A 88 -16.47 -9.22 14.46
C SER A 88 -15.10 -9.14 15.13
N HIS A 89 -14.93 -9.90 16.22
CA HIS A 89 -13.63 -10.07 16.88
C HIS A 89 -13.46 -11.50 17.41
N GLY A 90 -12.23 -11.93 17.65
CA GLY A 90 -11.91 -13.23 18.24
C GLY A 90 -10.43 -13.58 18.16
N ASP A 91 -10.04 -14.70 18.75
CA ASP A 91 -8.66 -15.22 18.73
C ASP A 91 -8.25 -15.84 17.39
N ASP A 92 -9.21 -16.14 16.51
CA ASP A 92 -8.99 -16.76 15.20
C ASP A 92 -9.34 -15.80 14.05
N GLY A 93 -8.33 -15.34 13.30
CA GLY A 93 -8.51 -14.37 12.22
C GLY A 93 -9.34 -14.91 11.05
N GLU A 94 -9.25 -16.21 10.75
CA GLU A 94 -10.00 -16.83 9.66
C GLU A 94 -11.49 -16.92 10.00
N ALA A 95 -11.81 -17.32 11.23
CA ALA A 95 -13.18 -17.36 11.74
C ALA A 95 -13.82 -15.96 11.73
N VAL A 96 -13.06 -14.93 12.09
CA VAL A 96 -13.52 -13.53 12.13
C VAL A 96 -13.78 -13.00 10.71
N ILE A 97 -12.90 -13.27 9.74
CA ILE A 97 -13.14 -12.92 8.32
C ILE A 97 -14.37 -13.62 7.78
N LYS A 98 -14.51 -14.92 8.03
CA LYS A 98 -15.66 -15.70 7.54
C LYS A 98 -16.97 -15.16 8.09
N THR A 99 -16.98 -14.75 9.35
CA THR A 99 -18.13 -14.12 10.00
C THR A 99 -18.46 -12.77 9.37
N ALA A 100 -17.44 -11.96 9.05
CA ALA A 100 -17.63 -10.67 8.36
C ALA A 100 -18.16 -10.84 6.92
N ARG A 101 -17.61 -11.80 6.16
CA ARG A 101 -18.11 -12.13 4.82
C ARG A 101 -19.53 -12.67 4.84
N ALA A 102 -19.89 -13.48 5.83
CA ALA A 102 -21.27 -13.96 6.01
C ALA A 102 -22.25 -12.81 6.31
N ARG A 103 -21.77 -11.68 6.82
CA ARG A 103 -22.55 -10.45 7.04
C ARG A 103 -22.61 -9.53 5.82
N GLY A 104 -22.00 -9.92 4.70
CA GLY A 104 -22.03 -9.16 3.45
C GLY A 104 -20.88 -8.17 3.27
N VAL A 105 -19.85 -8.22 4.12
CA VAL A 105 -18.66 -7.36 3.97
C VAL A 105 -17.75 -7.94 2.89
N THR A 106 -17.66 -7.27 1.75
CA THR A 106 -16.90 -7.72 0.57
C THR A 106 -15.39 -7.47 0.73
N GLU A 107 -15.02 -6.36 1.38
CA GLU A 107 -13.63 -5.96 1.63
C GLU A 107 -13.40 -5.70 3.14
N PRO A 108 -13.40 -6.77 3.98
CA PRO A 108 -13.26 -6.61 5.42
C PRO A 108 -11.87 -6.09 5.80
N PHE A 109 -11.82 -5.04 6.61
CA PHE A 109 -10.56 -4.55 7.19
C PHE A 109 -10.20 -5.41 8.40
N LEU A 110 -9.32 -6.38 8.20
CA LEU A 110 -8.80 -7.23 9.26
C LEU A 110 -7.57 -6.58 9.92
N ALA A 111 -7.60 -6.44 11.24
CA ALA A 111 -6.44 -6.04 12.02
C ALA A 111 -6.25 -6.98 13.21
N PHE A 112 -5.00 -7.39 13.47
CA PHE A 112 -4.64 -8.07 14.70
C PHE A 112 -4.21 -7.06 15.75
N ILE A 113 -4.75 -7.16 16.96
CA ILE A 113 -4.32 -6.33 18.07
C ILE A 113 -3.25 -7.10 18.85
N PRO A 114 -1.97 -6.70 18.79
CA PRO A 114 -0.95 -7.35 19.58
C PRO A 114 -1.20 -7.13 21.08
N THR A 115 -0.88 -8.13 21.89
CA THR A 115 -0.89 -8.03 23.36
C THR A 115 0.14 -7.03 23.88
N GLU A 116 1.19 -6.81 23.09
CA GLU A 116 2.35 -5.96 23.41
C GLU A 116 2.43 -4.81 22.40
N ASP A 117 2.77 -3.59 22.85
CA ASP A 117 3.05 -2.45 21.96
C ASP A 117 4.44 -2.67 21.33
N LEU A 118 4.51 -3.61 20.38
CA LEU A 118 5.71 -3.82 19.59
C LEU A 118 5.74 -2.77 18.48
N PRO A 119 6.85 -2.01 18.31
CA PRO A 119 6.99 -1.14 17.15
C PRO A 119 6.96 -2.02 15.90
N PHE A 120 6.00 -1.75 15.02
CA PHE A 120 5.70 -2.57 13.85
C PHE A 120 6.97 -2.75 12.99
N ALA A 121 7.52 -3.96 12.96
CA ALA A 121 8.51 -4.33 11.97
C ALA A 121 7.76 -4.62 10.66
N GLY A 122 7.75 -3.63 9.76
CA GLY A 122 7.21 -3.79 8.41
C GLY A 122 8.00 -4.85 7.62
N PHE A 123 7.28 -5.68 6.88
CA PHE A 123 7.80 -6.56 5.83
C PHE A 123 7.08 -6.25 4.52
#